data_AF-A0A1V3J4I7-F1
#
_entry.id   AF-A0A1V3J4I7-F1
#
_cell.length_a   1.000
_cell.length_b   1.000
_cell.length_c   1.000
_cell.angle_alpha   90.00
_cell.angle_beta   90.00
_cell.angle_gamma   90.00
#
_symmetry.space_group_name_H-M   'P 1'
#
loop_
_entity.id
_entity.type
_entity.pdbx_description
1 polymer ?
#
loop_
_entity_poly.entity_id
_entity_poly.type
_entity_poly.pdbx_seq_one_letter_code
_entity_poly.pdbx_strand_id
1 'polypeptide(L)'
;MESRNAKFEFSLRLKQSLEDAGFAGLSLSSIATKFNLRHPNKPITPQTVHNWLIGVSIPTDDKIDTLAKLLHTSPEWLRYGIIHFTENTLSPEEQQVLTYFRKITPAKKQAVLGILKALQV
;
A
#
# COMPACT_ATOMS: atom_id res chain seq x y z
N MET A 1 0.51 -14.47 21.31
CA MET A 1 0.60 -12.99 21.41
C MET A 1 0.76 -12.31 20.05
N GLU A 2 1.37 -12.98 19.05
CA GLU A 2 1.68 -12.45 17.71
C GLU A 2 0.47 -11.98 16.88
N SER A 3 -0.70 -12.63 17.03
CA SER A 3 -1.90 -12.31 16.22
C SER A 3 -2.44 -10.88 16.47
N ARG A 4 -2.35 -10.35 17.68
CA ARG A 4 -2.85 -9.00 17.99
C ARG A 4 -1.95 -7.93 17.36
N ASN A 5 -0.63 -8.18 17.33
CA ASN A 5 0.33 -7.29 16.70
C ASN A 5 0.13 -7.26 15.17
N ALA A 6 0.02 -8.43 14.53
CA ALA A 6 -0.20 -8.52 13.09
C ALA A 6 -1.45 -7.76 12.59
N LYS A 7 -2.55 -7.79 13.36
CA LYS A 7 -3.77 -7.05 13.01
C LYS A 7 -3.59 -5.54 13.14
N PHE A 8 -2.89 -5.08 14.17
CA PHE A 8 -2.60 -3.68 14.38
C PHE A 8 -1.69 -3.14 13.27
N GLU A 9 -0.61 -3.86 12.98
CA GLU A 9 0.32 -3.56 11.89
C GLU A 9 -0.37 -3.48 10.52
N PHE A 10 -1.24 -4.45 10.22
CA PHE A 10 -2.08 -4.40 9.02
C PHE A 10 -2.94 -3.14 8.98
N SER A 11 -3.55 -2.76 10.11
CA SER A 11 -4.42 -1.59 10.18
C SER A 11 -3.67 -0.28 9.93
N LEU A 12 -2.41 -0.17 10.38
CA LEU A 12 -1.56 0.99 10.11
C LEU A 12 -1.25 1.11 8.62
N ARG A 13 -0.85 0.00 7.99
CA ARG A 13 -0.59 -0.04 6.54
C ARG A 13 -1.82 0.27 5.71
N LEU A 14 -2.98 -0.26 6.11
CA LEU A 14 -4.23 0.01 5.43
C LEU A 14 -4.61 1.49 5.50
N LYS A 15 -4.42 2.15 6.66
CA LYS A 15 -4.62 3.60 6.79
C LYS A 15 -3.69 4.38 5.88
N GLN A 16 -2.39 4.04 5.89
CA GLN A 16 -1.40 4.69 5.04
C GLN A 16 -1.78 4.56 3.56
N SER A 17 -2.10 3.36 3.08
CA SER A 17 -2.53 3.18 1.68
C SER A 17 -3.82 3.90 1.33
N LEU A 18 -4.75 4.09 2.27
CA LEU A 18 -5.92 4.92 2.03
C LEU A 18 -5.53 6.40 1.88
N GLU A 19 -4.58 6.90 2.66
CA GLU A 19 -4.06 8.25 2.51
C GLU A 19 -3.35 8.42 1.15
N ASP A 20 -2.46 7.50 0.81
CA ASP A 20 -1.68 7.52 -0.45
C ASP A 20 -2.60 7.44 -1.69
N ALA A 21 -3.70 6.68 -1.59
CA ALA A 21 -4.71 6.58 -2.65
C ALA A 21 -5.69 7.78 -2.70
N GLY A 22 -5.52 8.78 -1.82
CA GLY A 22 -6.38 9.96 -1.75
C GLY A 22 -7.76 9.70 -1.11
N PHE A 23 -7.89 8.66 -0.29
CA PHE A 23 -9.14 8.23 0.34
C PHE A 23 -9.28 8.70 1.80
N ALA A 24 -8.34 9.48 2.33
CA ALA A 24 -8.34 9.94 3.72
C ALA A 24 -9.64 10.63 4.18
N GLY A 25 -10.34 11.33 3.28
CA GLY A 25 -11.60 12.01 3.58
C GLY A 25 -12.87 11.19 3.31
N LEU A 26 -12.74 9.93 2.86
CA LEU A 26 -13.90 9.11 2.50
C LEU A 26 -14.56 8.48 3.72
N SER A 27 -15.89 8.46 3.73
CA SER A 27 -16.65 7.70 4.72
C SER A 27 -16.39 6.19 4.57
N LEU A 28 -16.55 5.45 5.67
CA LEU A 28 -16.47 3.97 5.66
C LEU A 28 -17.45 3.34 4.65
N SER A 29 -18.61 3.97 4.45
CA SER A 29 -19.60 3.54 3.46
C SER A 29 -19.11 3.74 2.03
N SER A 30 -18.46 4.87 1.76
CA SER A 30 -17.85 5.16 0.46
C SER A 30 -16.73 4.17 0.14
N ILE A 31 -15.89 3.83 1.12
CA ILE A 31 -14.81 2.84 0.97
C ILE A 31 -15.41 1.45 0.70
N ALA A 32 -16.40 1.02 1.51
CA ALA A 32 -17.08 -0.26 1.31
C ALA A 32 -17.74 -0.35 -0.08
N THR A 33 -18.37 0.73 -0.54
CA THR A 33 -18.97 0.80 -1.88
C THR A 33 -17.91 0.66 -2.97
N LYS A 34 -16.81 1.41 -2.90
CA LYS A 34 -15.71 1.33 -3.88
C LYS A 34 -15.07 -0.05 -3.92
N PHE A 35 -14.95 -0.71 -2.77
CA PHE A 35 -14.49 -2.09 -2.66
C PHE A 35 -15.48 -3.06 -3.31
N ASN A 36 -16.75 -3.01 -2.93
CA ASN A 36 -17.78 -3.94 -3.39
C ASN A 36 -17.96 -3.90 -4.91
N LEU A 37 -17.81 -2.72 -5.53
CA LEU A 37 -17.85 -2.56 -6.99
C LEU A 37 -16.72 -3.28 -7.74
N ARG A 38 -15.62 -3.64 -7.04
CA ARG A 38 -14.44 -4.31 -7.62
C ARG A 38 -14.28 -5.76 -7.12
N HIS A 39 -15.08 -6.16 -6.14
CA HIS A 39 -14.96 -7.48 -5.52
C HIS A 39 -16.04 -8.42 -6.09
N PRO A 40 -15.66 -9.53 -6.76
CA PRO A 40 -16.64 -10.45 -7.35
C PRO A 40 -17.35 -11.32 -6.31
N ASN A 41 -16.77 -11.50 -5.12
CA ASN A 41 -17.31 -12.37 -4.08
C ASN A 41 -18.19 -11.59 -3.09
N LYS A 42 -18.35 -12.13 -1.88
CA LYS A 42 -19.23 -11.58 -0.83
C LYS A 42 -18.90 -10.11 -0.54
N PRO A 43 -19.88 -9.19 -0.63
CA PRO A 43 -19.66 -7.79 -0.33
C PRO A 43 -19.33 -7.58 1.15
N ILE A 44 -18.64 -6.49 1.44
CA ILE A 44 -18.32 -6.05 2.79
C ILE A 44 -19.25 -4.92 3.22
N THR A 45 -19.38 -4.76 4.54
CA THR A 45 -20.13 -3.69 5.18
C THR A 45 -19.20 -2.55 5.62
N PRO A 46 -19.71 -1.33 5.89
CA PRO A 46 -18.92 -0.26 6.48
C PRO A 46 -18.27 -0.67 7.82
N GLN A 47 -18.97 -1.50 8.61
CA GLN A 47 -18.44 -2.07 9.85
C GLN A 47 -17.23 -2.99 9.61
N THR A 48 -17.22 -3.72 8.48
CA THR A 48 -16.08 -4.56 8.11
C THR A 48 -14.85 -3.70 7.84
N VAL A 49 -15.01 -2.60 7.10
CA VAL A 49 -13.94 -1.62 6.85
C VAL A 49 -13.44 -1.03 8.17
N HIS A 50 -14.34 -0.62 9.06
CA HIS A 50 -13.97 -0.12 10.38
C HIS A 50 -13.10 -1.13 11.15
N ASN A 51 -13.53 -2.40 11.22
CA ASN A 51 -12.82 -3.46 11.95
C ASN A 51 -11.41 -3.71 11.40
N TRP A 52 -11.21 -3.51 10.10
CA TRP A 52 -9.88 -3.55 9.48
C TRP A 52 -9.01 -2.36 9.90
N LEU A 53 -9.57 -1.15 9.88
CA LEU A 53 -8.86 0.08 10.25
C LEU A 53 -8.50 0.19 11.74
N ILE A 54 -9.23 -0.50 12.62
CA ILE A 54 -8.90 -0.54 14.05
C ILE A 54 -8.15 -1.83 14.46
N GLY A 55 -7.78 -2.69 13.51
CA GLY A 55 -6.99 -3.89 13.79
C GLY A 55 -7.75 -4.96 14.60
N VAL A 56 -9.08 -5.01 14.50
CA VAL A 56 -9.88 -6.08 15.13
C VAL A 56 -9.83 -7.37 14.31
N SER A 57 -9.79 -7.23 12.99
CA SER A 57 -9.77 -8.35 12.04
C SER A 57 -8.84 -8.06 10.86
N ILE A 58 -8.30 -9.13 10.26
CA ILE A 58 -7.58 -9.09 8.97
C ILE A 58 -8.52 -9.65 7.90
N PRO A 59 -8.58 -9.05 6.69
CA PRO A 59 -9.36 -9.60 5.57
C PRO A 59 -8.86 -10.98 5.13
N THR A 60 -9.68 -11.71 4.39
CA THR A 60 -9.26 -12.91 3.66
C THR A 60 -8.38 -12.53 2.47
N ASP A 61 -7.58 -13.47 1.96
CA ASP A 61 -6.60 -13.19 0.88
C ASP A 61 -7.26 -12.56 -0.36
N ASP A 62 -8.43 -13.05 -0.78
CA ASP A 62 -9.20 -12.50 -1.91
C ASP A 62 -9.62 -11.02 -1.70
N LYS A 63 -9.87 -10.63 -0.44
CA LYS A 63 -10.19 -9.23 -0.09
C LYS A 63 -8.93 -8.38 -0.02
N ILE A 64 -7.81 -8.94 0.42
CA ILE A 64 -6.51 -8.26 0.38
C ILE A 64 -6.14 -7.94 -1.07
N ASP A 65 -6.28 -8.88 -2.00
CA ASP A 65 -6.02 -8.65 -3.42
C ASP A 65 -6.87 -7.53 -4.00
N THR A 66 -8.14 -7.46 -3.58
CA THR A 66 -9.05 -6.42 -4.03
C THR A 66 -8.69 -5.06 -3.44
N LEU A 67 -8.31 -5.00 -2.16
CA LEU A 67 -7.81 -3.79 -1.52
C LEU A 67 -6.51 -3.31 -2.18
N ALA A 68 -5.57 -4.21 -2.43
CA ALA A 68 -4.30 -3.91 -3.06
C ALA A 68 -4.50 -3.26 -4.44
N LYS A 69 -5.38 -3.84 -5.27
CA LYS A 69 -5.75 -3.26 -6.57
C LYS A 69 -6.45 -1.90 -6.42
N LEU A 70 -7.38 -1.77 -5.48
CA LEU A 70 -8.13 -0.52 -5.24
C LEU A 70 -7.23 0.62 -4.79
N LEU A 71 -6.20 0.32 -3.99
CA LEU A 71 -5.29 1.28 -3.37
C LEU A 71 -3.96 1.42 -4.13
N HIS A 72 -3.83 0.74 -5.28
CA HIS A 72 -2.62 0.71 -6.09
C HIS A 72 -1.35 0.32 -5.30
N THR A 73 -1.47 -0.68 -4.42
CA THR A 73 -0.37 -1.23 -3.61
C THR A 73 -0.24 -2.75 -3.81
N SER A 74 0.76 -3.38 -3.18
CA SER A 74 0.97 -4.84 -3.20
C SER A 74 0.15 -5.53 -2.10
N PRO A 75 -0.42 -6.73 -2.38
CA PRO A 75 -1.05 -7.58 -1.35
C PRO A 75 -0.10 -7.93 -0.19
N GLU A 76 1.15 -8.25 -0.50
CA GLU A 76 2.21 -8.61 0.45
C GLU A 76 2.64 -7.42 1.30
N TRP A 77 2.76 -6.24 0.69
CA TRP A 77 3.00 -5.01 1.42
C TRP A 77 1.86 -4.75 2.39
N LEU A 78 0.61 -4.83 1.92
CA LEU A 78 -0.54 -4.54 2.76
C LEU A 78 -0.62 -5.52 3.95
N ARG A 79 -0.38 -6.81 3.69
CA ARG A 79 -0.48 -7.87 4.70
C ARG A 79 0.70 -7.87 5.67
N TYR A 80 1.93 -7.82 5.16
CA TYR A 80 3.14 -8.11 5.94
C TYR A 80 4.13 -6.94 6.00
N GLY A 81 3.92 -5.88 5.23
CA GLY A 81 4.88 -4.77 5.10
C GLY A 81 6.11 -5.12 4.27
N ILE A 82 6.05 -6.18 3.46
CA ILE A 82 7.17 -6.64 2.64
C ILE A 82 7.02 -6.06 1.23
N ILE A 83 8.02 -5.31 0.78
CA ILE A 83 8.14 -4.86 -0.61
C ILE A 83 8.94 -5.91 -1.37
N HIS A 84 8.30 -6.60 -2.30
CA HIS A 84 9.01 -7.45 -3.26
C HIS A 84 9.47 -6.60 -4.44
N PHE A 85 10.76 -6.31 -4.50
CA PHE A 85 11.36 -5.80 -5.73
C PHE A 85 11.45 -6.97 -6.71
N THR A 86 10.53 -7.07 -7.66
CA THR A 86 10.77 -7.97 -8.79
C THR A 86 11.89 -7.33 -9.60
N GLU A 87 13.09 -7.93 -9.57
CA GLU A 87 14.30 -7.39 -10.23
C GLU A 87 14.10 -7.10 -11.74
N ASN A 88 13.01 -7.59 -12.34
CA ASN A 88 12.71 -7.50 -13.76
C ASN A 88 11.55 -6.57 -14.16
N THR A 89 10.83 -5.94 -13.22
CA THR A 89 9.69 -5.07 -13.58
C THR A 89 9.83 -3.72 -12.92
N LEU A 90 10.36 -2.75 -13.67
CA LEU A 90 10.43 -1.36 -13.24
C LEU A 90 9.09 -0.69 -13.56
N SER A 91 8.50 0.00 -12.58
CA SER A 91 7.36 0.88 -12.81
C SER A 91 7.73 1.98 -13.82
N PRO A 92 6.76 2.59 -14.52
CA PRO A 92 7.03 3.72 -15.41
C PRO A 92 7.78 4.86 -14.70
N GLU A 93 7.46 5.13 -13.44
CA GLU A 93 8.10 6.13 -12.59
C GLU A 93 9.56 5.74 -12.28
N GLU A 94 9.80 4.49 -11.90
CA GLU A 94 11.16 3.98 -11.64
C GLU A 94 12.03 4.05 -12.90
N GLN A 95 11.47 3.71 -14.06
CA GLN A 95 12.15 3.82 -15.35
C GLN A 95 12.51 5.27 -15.68
N GLN A 96 11.63 6.21 -15.33
CA GLN A 96 11.85 7.64 -15.54
C GLN A 96 12.95 8.18 -14.62
N VAL A 97 12.92 7.81 -13.32
CA VAL A 97 13.97 8.14 -12.35
C VAL A 97 15.31 7.59 -12.81
N LEU A 98 15.38 6.33 -13.25
CA LEU A 98 16.60 5.71 -13.75
C LEU A 98 17.14 6.41 -14.99
N THR A 99 16.25 6.86 -15.89
CA THR A 99 16.64 7.61 -17.08
C THR A 99 17.29 8.93 -16.71
N TYR A 100 16.71 9.70 -15.79
CA TYR A 100 17.32 10.94 -15.32
C TYR A 100 18.62 10.67 -14.55
N PHE A 101 18.63 9.66 -13.68
CA PHE A 101 19.80 9.28 -12.90
C PHE A 101 20.97 8.89 -13.80
N ARG A 102 20.74 8.22 -14.93
CA ARG A 102 21.80 7.87 -15.89
C ARG A 102 22.44 9.08 -16.56
N LYS A 103 21.68 10.17 -16.78
CA LYS A 103 22.14 11.38 -17.48
C LYS A 103 22.99 12.34 -16.63
N ILE A 104 23.02 12.17 -15.31
CA ILE A 104 23.70 13.11 -14.41
C ILE A 104 25.12 12.66 -14.03
N THR A 105 25.94 13.62 -13.59
CA THR A 105 27.34 13.39 -13.20
C THR A 105 27.48 12.56 -11.92
N PRO A 106 28.62 11.89 -11.68
CA PRO A 106 28.85 11.11 -10.46
C PRO A 106 28.60 11.90 -9.17
N ALA A 107 29.03 13.16 -9.10
CA ALA A 107 28.79 14.02 -7.93
C ALA A 107 27.31 14.27 -7.66
N LYS A 108 26.50 14.51 -8.72
CA LYS A 108 25.05 14.68 -8.58
C LYS A 108 24.36 13.37 -8.20
N LYS A 109 24.82 12.22 -8.72
CA LYS A 109 24.33 10.90 -8.31
C LYS A 109 24.52 10.68 -6.81
N GLN A 110 25.69 11.03 -6.27
CA GLN A 110 25.98 10.93 -4.84
C GLN A 110 25.05 11.82 -3.99
N ALA A 111 24.75 13.04 -4.45
CA ALA A 111 23.79 13.90 -3.78
C ALA A 111 22.38 13.28 -3.73
N VAL A 112 21.89 12.74 -4.86
CA VAL A 112 20.59 12.05 -4.92
C VAL A 112 20.55 10.83 -4.00
N LEU A 113 21.61 10.01 -3.99
CA LEU A 113 21.72 8.86 -3.09
C LEU A 113 21.73 9.29 -1.62
N GLY A 114 22.34 10.42 -1.28
CA GLY A 114 22.29 11.00 0.06
C GLY A 114 20.87 11.35 0.49
N ILE A 115 20.10 11.98 -0.40
CA ILE A 115 18.68 12.32 -0.14
C ILE A 115 17.85 11.05 0.05
N LEU A 116 17.98 10.06 -0.84
CA LEU A 116 17.23 8.80 -0.73
C LEU A 116 17.53 8.07 0.59
N LYS A 117 18.79 8.04 1.03
CA LYS A 117 19.15 7.46 2.33
C LYS A 117 18.52 8.21 3.50
N ALA A 118 18.38 9.53 3.41
CA ALA A 118 17.73 10.33 4.44
C ALA A 118 16.20 10.14 4.51
N LEU A 119 15.58 9.55 3.46
CA LEU A 119 14.15 9.24 3.43
C LEU A 119 13.84 7.83 3.93
N GLN A 120 14.83 6.96 4.13
CA GLN A 120 14.65 5.58 4.64
C GLN A 120 14.67 5.49 6.17
N VAL A 121 14.35 6.58 6.88
CA VAL A 121 14.35 6.66 8.35
C VAL A 121 13.14 5.93 8.93
#